data_AF-A0A7C0UG00-F1
#
_entry.id   AF-A0A7C0UG00-F1
#
_cell.length_a   1.000
_cell.length_b   1.000
_cell.length_c   1.000
_cell.angle_alpha   90.00
_cell.angle_beta   90.00
_cell.angle_gamma   90.00
#
_symmetry.space_group_name_H-M   'P 1'
#
loop_
_entity.id
_entity.type
_entity.pdbx_description
1 polymer ?
#
loop_
_entity_poly.entity_id
_entity_poly.type
_entity_poly.pdbx_seq_one_letter_code
_entity_poly.pdbx_strand_id
1 'polypeptide(L)'
;MKKIIIVVALAFLTSASASYAAVTTGPHEGDAQPYTAIVPGTAAISGWVANFISTYDKHGIYQAIADVFKEGRTPDEITTNALDNIENINPQNVVAALYCAGAKPEDIRVASENAGISEMILIAGFETAKTVCGDAITDTQAYTPVGPSFAGIPGGGGGEGMAYGSPSSF
;
A
#
# COMPACT_ATOMS: atom_id res chain seq x y z
N MET A 1 41.38 -15.69 17.75
CA MET A 1 40.88 -14.43 17.17
C MET A 1 39.58 -14.06 17.87
N LYS A 2 39.52 -12.83 18.36
CA LYS A 2 38.65 -12.35 19.45
C LYS A 2 37.21 -12.13 18.95
N LYS A 3 36.21 -12.66 19.66
CA LYS A 3 34.78 -12.43 19.41
C LYS A 3 34.42 -11.03 19.92
N ILE A 4 33.97 -10.15 19.04
CA ILE A 4 33.48 -8.81 19.40
C ILE A 4 31.97 -8.95 19.65
N ILE A 5 31.59 -8.89 20.92
CA ILE A 5 30.20 -8.81 21.37
C ILE A 5 29.86 -7.33 21.44
N ILE A 6 29.02 -6.84 20.53
CA ILE A 6 28.48 -5.48 20.57
C ILE A 6 27.29 -5.49 21.52
N VAL A 7 27.48 -4.96 22.72
CA VAL A 7 26.42 -4.69 23.69
C VAL A 7 25.72 -3.40 23.24
N VAL A 8 24.57 -3.52 22.59
CA VAL A 8 23.69 -2.37 22.31
C VAL A 8 22.94 -2.05 23.59
N ALA A 9 23.36 -0.99 24.28
CA ALA A 9 22.66 -0.45 25.43
C ALA A 9 21.33 0.18 24.97
N LEU A 10 20.21 -0.46 25.32
CA LEU A 10 18.89 0.19 25.26
C LEU A 10 18.83 1.26 26.37
N ALA A 11 19.09 2.50 26.01
CA ALA A 11 18.68 3.65 26.81
C ALA A 11 17.18 3.90 26.55
N PHE A 12 16.32 3.37 27.40
CA PHE A 12 14.93 3.80 27.47
C PHE A 12 14.90 5.25 27.97
N LEU A 13 14.82 6.21 27.05
CA LEU A 13 14.41 7.58 27.39
C LEU A 13 12.91 7.55 27.73
N THR A 14 12.59 7.63 29.02
CA THR A 14 11.24 7.95 29.48
C THR A 14 10.95 9.42 29.17
N SER A 15 10.27 9.68 28.06
CA SER A 15 9.68 10.99 27.81
C SER A 15 8.50 11.20 28.75
N ALA A 16 8.72 12.00 29.79
CA ALA A 16 7.65 12.60 30.57
C ALA A 16 6.84 13.54 29.66
N SER A 17 5.59 13.20 29.36
CA SER A 17 4.66 14.19 28.84
C SER A 17 4.09 14.98 30.01
N ALA A 18 4.40 16.27 29.96
CA ALA A 18 4.07 17.31 30.90
C ALA A 18 2.59 17.38 31.27
N SER A 19 2.37 17.72 32.53
CA SER A 19 1.13 18.19 33.11
C SER A 19 0.51 19.34 32.31
N TYR A 20 -0.81 19.32 32.11
CA TYR A 20 -1.59 20.55 32.09
C TYR A 20 -2.94 20.39 32.78
N ALA A 21 -3.13 21.32 33.72
CA ALA A 21 -4.35 21.84 34.34
C ALA A 21 -5.38 20.84 34.90
N ALA A 22 -5.34 20.71 36.23
CA ALA A 22 -6.50 20.35 37.03
C ALA A 22 -7.67 21.31 36.75
N VAL A 23 -8.82 20.78 36.35
CA VAL A 23 -10.06 21.55 36.37
C VAL A 23 -10.54 21.59 37.82
N THR A 24 -10.39 22.76 38.45
CA THR A 24 -11.14 23.09 39.66
C THR A 24 -12.19 24.10 39.23
N THR A 25 -13.45 23.69 39.31
CA THR A 25 -14.57 24.63 39.31
C THR A 25 -15.61 24.08 40.28
N GLY A 26 -15.65 24.70 41.46
CA GLY A 26 -16.81 24.67 42.34
C GLY A 26 -18.02 25.33 41.67
N PRO A 27 -19.20 25.26 42.32
CA PRO A 27 -20.48 25.43 41.65
C PRO A 27 -20.86 26.91 41.60
N HIS A 28 -21.10 27.47 40.41
CA HIS A 28 -21.96 28.65 40.29
C HIS A 28 -22.67 28.67 38.93
N GLU A 29 -23.99 28.61 39.03
CA GLU A 29 -25.01 28.96 38.04
C GLU A 29 -24.68 30.25 37.27
N GLY A 30 -24.88 30.20 35.95
CA GLY A 30 -24.82 31.37 35.07
C GLY A 30 -24.41 31.01 33.64
N ASP A 31 -25.28 30.31 32.90
CA ASP A 31 -25.02 29.81 31.55
C ASP A 31 -24.87 30.92 30.50
N ALA A 32 -23.65 31.43 30.35
CA ALA A 32 -23.17 32.03 29.11
C ALA A 32 -22.02 31.13 28.60
N GLN A 33 -22.34 30.14 27.77
CA GLN A 33 -21.34 29.24 27.19
C GLN A 33 -20.39 30.05 26.27
N PRO A 34 -19.09 30.13 26.60
CA PRO A 34 -18.12 30.71 25.68
C PRO A 34 -17.96 29.77 24.49
N TYR A 35 -18.07 30.30 23.27
CA TYR A 35 -17.74 29.57 22.06
C TYR A 35 -16.24 29.19 22.14
N THR A 36 -15.95 27.93 22.42
CA THR A 36 -14.60 27.41 22.26
C THR A 36 -14.37 27.22 20.77
N ALA A 37 -13.47 28.03 20.20
CA ALA A 37 -13.02 27.82 18.84
C ALA A 37 -12.41 26.41 18.75
N ILE A 38 -13.03 25.53 17.95
CA ILE A 38 -12.46 24.25 17.59
C ILE A 38 -11.21 24.55 16.77
N VAL A 39 -10.03 24.48 17.39
CA VAL A 39 -8.77 24.50 16.65
C VAL A 39 -8.68 23.15 15.94
N PRO A 40 -8.71 23.09 14.59
CA PRO A 40 -8.53 21.83 13.90
C PRO A 40 -7.15 21.28 14.24
N GLY A 41 -7.11 20.12 14.88
CA GLY A 41 -5.86 19.43 15.18
C GLY A 41 -5.16 19.04 13.87
N THR A 42 -3.93 19.51 13.67
CA THR A 42 -3.09 19.02 12.57
C THR A 42 -2.77 17.55 12.84
N ALA A 43 -3.27 16.64 11.99
CA ALA A 43 -2.93 15.24 12.08
C ALA A 43 -1.40 15.10 11.92
N ALA A 44 -0.75 14.47 12.89
CA ALA A 44 0.68 14.21 12.82
C ALA A 44 0.92 13.07 11.84
N ILE A 45 1.53 13.37 10.69
CA ILE A 45 2.04 12.33 9.78
C ILE A 45 3.24 11.65 10.43
N SER A 46 3.35 10.34 10.31
CA SER A 46 4.50 9.62 10.83
C SER A 46 5.79 10.00 10.08
N GLY A 47 6.93 9.96 10.77
CA GLY A 47 8.20 10.42 10.19
C GLY A 47 8.65 9.64 8.93
N TRP A 48 8.29 8.35 8.83
CA TRP A 48 8.62 7.56 7.65
C TRP A 48 7.74 7.94 6.45
N VAL A 49 6.47 8.31 6.67
CA VAL A 49 5.57 8.79 5.60
C VAL A 49 6.07 10.12 5.04
N ALA A 50 6.53 11.03 5.91
CA ALA A 50 7.16 12.28 5.47
C ALA A 50 8.40 12.03 4.60
N ASN A 51 9.24 11.05 4.97
CA ASN A 51 10.39 10.67 4.17
C ASN A 51 9.99 10.03 2.84
N PHE A 52 8.99 9.14 2.86
CA PHE A 52 8.43 8.51 1.68
C PHE A 52 7.96 9.55 0.64
N ILE A 53 7.19 10.55 1.07
CA ILE A 53 6.70 11.64 0.22
C ILE A 53 7.87 12.46 -0.34
N SER A 54 8.83 12.83 0.52
CA SER A 54 10.04 13.55 0.08
C SER A 54 10.84 12.76 -0.97
N THR A 55 10.97 11.44 -0.80
CA THR A 55 11.65 10.58 -1.77
C THR A 55 10.85 10.46 -3.06
N TYR A 56 9.53 10.35 -2.98
CA TYR A 56 8.64 10.37 -4.14
C TYR A 56 8.80 11.65 -4.97
N ASP A 57 8.79 12.82 -4.34
CA ASP A 57 8.93 14.11 -5.04
C ASP A 57 10.28 14.25 -5.76
N LYS A 58 11.34 13.65 -5.22
CA LYS A 58 12.71 13.77 -5.75
C LYS A 58 13.07 12.70 -6.77
N HIS A 59 12.58 11.48 -6.56
CA HIS A 59 13.06 10.28 -7.25
C HIS A 59 11.94 9.46 -7.90
N GLY A 60 10.69 9.84 -7.68
CA GLY A 60 9.53 9.13 -8.19
C GLY A 60 9.15 7.90 -7.35
N ILE A 61 8.01 7.32 -7.72
CA ILE A 61 7.33 6.31 -6.90
C ILE A 61 8.07 4.98 -6.80
N TYR A 62 8.77 4.56 -7.87
CA TYR A 62 9.52 3.31 -7.89
C TYR A 62 10.64 3.30 -6.85
N GLN A 63 11.42 4.40 -6.78
CA GLN A 63 12.48 4.53 -5.79
C GLN A 63 11.90 4.66 -4.38
N ALA A 64 10.89 5.51 -4.20
CA ALA A 64 10.26 5.73 -2.90
C ALA A 64 9.73 4.44 -2.29
N ILE A 65 9.01 3.61 -3.08
CA ILE A 65 8.47 2.32 -2.64
C ILE A 65 9.59 1.31 -2.39
N ALA A 66 10.59 1.21 -3.28
CA ALA A 66 11.70 0.29 -3.08
C ALA A 66 12.46 0.56 -1.77
N ASP A 67 12.62 1.83 -1.39
CA ASP A 67 13.35 2.20 -0.17
C ASP A 67 12.54 1.85 1.10
N VAL A 68 11.27 2.26 1.17
CA VAL A 68 10.44 1.94 2.35
C VAL A 68 10.13 0.44 2.47
N PHE A 69 10.06 -0.28 1.35
CA PHE A 69 9.90 -1.73 1.36
C PHE A 69 11.14 -2.43 1.92
N LYS A 70 12.35 -1.97 1.58
CA LYS A 70 13.61 -2.47 2.19
C LYS A 70 13.71 -2.15 3.68
N GLU A 71 13.11 -1.05 4.12
CA GLU A 71 12.98 -0.71 5.55
C GLU A 71 11.97 -1.59 6.29
N GLY A 72 11.27 -2.50 5.59
CA GLY A 72 10.36 -3.48 6.18
C GLY A 72 8.91 -3.02 6.26
N ARG A 73 8.53 -1.94 5.56
CA ARG A 73 7.12 -1.53 5.44
C ARG A 73 6.36 -2.53 4.59
N THR A 74 5.15 -2.86 5.02
CA THR A 74 4.30 -3.82 4.32
C THR A 74 3.65 -3.19 3.08
N PRO A 75 3.29 -3.98 2.05
CA PRO A 75 2.57 -3.47 0.88
C PRO A 75 1.27 -2.73 1.24
N ASP A 76 0.55 -3.19 2.27
CA ASP A 76 -0.67 -2.57 2.76
C ASP A 76 -0.43 -1.17 3.34
N GLU A 77 0.57 -1.03 4.24
CA GLU A 77 0.96 0.26 4.81
C GLU A 77 1.44 1.22 3.72
N ILE A 78 2.27 0.75 2.79
CA ILE A 78 2.81 1.57 1.70
C ILE A 78 1.68 2.05 0.79
N THR A 79 0.80 1.16 0.35
CA THR A 79 -0.29 1.48 -0.58
C THR A 79 -1.25 2.49 0.04
N THR A 80 -1.70 2.22 1.28
CA THR A 80 -2.62 3.11 2.00
C THR A 80 -2.00 4.51 2.16
N ASN A 81 -0.76 4.60 2.65
CA ASN A 81 -0.14 5.91 2.86
C ASN A 81 0.17 6.63 1.55
N ALA A 82 0.46 5.90 0.46
CA ALA A 82 0.65 6.49 -0.85
C ALA A 82 -0.65 7.13 -1.38
N LEU A 83 -1.77 6.42 -1.31
CA LEU A 83 -3.06 6.94 -1.79
C LEU A 83 -3.62 8.07 -0.91
N ASP A 84 -3.42 7.98 0.41
CA ASP A 84 -4.00 8.95 1.36
C ASP A 84 -3.21 10.26 1.43
N ASN A 85 -1.89 10.23 1.18
CA ASN A 85 -1.01 11.38 1.42
C ASN A 85 -0.37 11.96 0.16
N ILE A 86 -0.48 11.32 -1.01
CA ILE A 86 0.06 11.83 -2.27
C ILE A 86 -1.08 12.16 -3.22
N GLU A 87 -1.29 13.44 -3.46
CA GLU A 87 -2.32 13.91 -4.38
C GLU A 87 -2.05 13.44 -5.81
N ASN A 88 -3.12 13.02 -6.51
CA ASN A 88 -3.10 12.60 -7.91
C ASN A 88 -2.13 11.44 -8.20
N ILE A 89 -1.78 10.64 -7.19
CA ILE A 89 -0.97 9.45 -7.41
C ILE A 89 -1.72 8.45 -8.30
N ASN A 90 -1.01 7.87 -9.26
CA ASN A 90 -1.57 6.82 -10.10
C ASN A 90 -1.46 5.47 -9.36
N PRO A 91 -2.58 4.83 -8.96
CA PRO A 91 -2.53 3.57 -8.21
C PRO A 91 -1.89 2.43 -9.02
N GLN A 92 -1.96 2.46 -10.35
CA GLN A 92 -1.29 1.51 -11.23
C GLN A 92 0.23 1.53 -11.03
N ASN A 93 0.81 2.73 -10.85
CA ASN A 93 2.25 2.89 -10.65
C ASN A 93 2.68 2.46 -9.24
N VAL A 94 1.81 2.61 -8.24
CA VAL A 94 2.04 2.10 -6.88
C VAL A 94 2.11 0.57 -6.90
N VAL A 95 1.13 -0.08 -7.52
CA VAL A 95 1.10 -1.53 -7.70
C VAL A 95 2.34 -2.01 -8.47
N ALA A 96 2.66 -1.37 -9.59
CA ALA A 96 3.82 -1.74 -10.40
C ALA A 96 5.13 -1.65 -9.62
N ALA A 97 5.31 -0.57 -8.86
CA ALA A 97 6.49 -0.36 -8.03
C ALA A 97 6.62 -1.38 -6.89
N LEU A 98 5.51 -1.83 -6.29
CA LEU A 98 5.54 -2.91 -5.29
C LEU A 98 6.01 -4.24 -5.88
N TYR A 99 5.52 -4.60 -7.06
CA TYR A 99 6.01 -5.76 -7.80
C TYR A 99 7.51 -5.65 -8.10
N CYS A 100 7.96 -4.48 -8.56
CA CYS A 100 9.38 -4.21 -8.80
C CYS A 100 10.25 -4.24 -7.54
N ALA A 101 9.69 -3.89 -6.39
CA ALA A 101 10.36 -3.97 -5.10
C ALA A 101 10.50 -5.42 -4.58
N GLY A 102 9.85 -6.39 -5.24
CA GLY A 102 9.86 -7.80 -4.85
C GLY A 102 8.81 -8.17 -3.80
N ALA A 103 7.76 -7.35 -3.65
CA ALA A 103 6.63 -7.73 -2.81
C ALA A 103 5.89 -8.95 -3.42
N LYS A 104 5.33 -9.79 -2.55
CA LYS A 104 4.61 -11.00 -3.00
C LYS A 104 3.29 -10.60 -3.65
N PRO A 105 2.86 -11.27 -4.75
CA PRO A 105 1.62 -10.92 -5.44
C PRO A 105 0.39 -10.94 -4.54
N GLU A 106 0.30 -11.90 -3.60
CA GLU A 106 -0.85 -11.98 -2.70
C GLU A 106 -0.91 -10.84 -1.70
N ASP A 107 0.24 -10.37 -1.20
CA ASP A 107 0.30 -9.21 -0.31
C ASP A 107 -0.07 -7.94 -1.07
N ILE A 108 0.32 -7.84 -2.35
CA ILE A 108 -0.06 -6.72 -3.23
C ILE A 108 -1.55 -6.75 -3.54
N ARG A 109 -2.13 -7.94 -3.79
CA ARG A 109 -3.57 -8.10 -4.02
C ARG A 109 -4.37 -7.68 -2.80
N VAL A 110 -4.03 -8.17 -1.61
CA VAL A 110 -4.70 -7.79 -0.36
C VAL A 110 -4.57 -6.29 -0.11
N ALA A 111 -3.38 -5.70 -0.29
CA ALA A 111 -3.18 -4.26 -0.14
C ALA A 111 -4.04 -3.45 -1.13
N SER A 112 -4.15 -3.94 -2.38
CA SER A 112 -4.96 -3.30 -3.43
C SER A 112 -6.45 -3.35 -3.08
N GLU A 113 -6.94 -4.51 -2.65
CA GLU A 113 -8.33 -4.70 -2.20
C GLU A 113 -8.67 -3.78 -1.02
N ASN A 114 -7.81 -3.75 0.01
CA ASN A 114 -7.99 -2.90 1.19
C ASN A 114 -8.01 -1.40 0.84
N ALA A 115 -7.19 -1.00 -0.13
CA ALA A 115 -7.06 0.37 -0.59
C ALA A 115 -8.14 0.76 -1.64
N GLY A 116 -9.05 -0.15 -1.99
CA GLY A 116 -10.09 0.09 -3.00
C GLY A 116 -9.57 0.19 -4.44
N ILE A 117 -8.37 -0.32 -4.70
CA ILE A 117 -7.81 -0.42 -6.04
C ILE A 117 -8.53 -1.54 -6.79
N SER A 118 -9.21 -1.18 -7.87
CA SER A 118 -9.95 -2.15 -8.68
C SER A 118 -9.03 -3.20 -9.31
N GLU A 119 -9.58 -4.38 -9.56
CA GLU A 119 -8.87 -5.49 -10.19
C GLU A 119 -8.24 -5.12 -11.55
N MET A 120 -8.94 -4.30 -12.35
CA MET A 120 -8.39 -3.83 -13.63
C MET A 120 -7.09 -3.02 -13.45
N ILE A 121 -6.98 -2.26 -12.36
CA ILE A 121 -5.77 -1.49 -12.05
C ILE A 121 -4.67 -2.40 -11.51
N LEU A 122 -5.01 -3.41 -10.72
CA LEU A 122 -4.06 -4.42 -10.25
C LEU A 122 -3.41 -5.16 -11.44
N ILE A 123 -4.22 -5.63 -12.39
CA ILE A 123 -3.76 -6.27 -13.63
C ILE A 123 -2.87 -5.32 -14.43
N ALA A 124 -3.33 -4.08 -14.68
CA ALA A 124 -2.56 -3.11 -15.43
C ALA A 124 -1.22 -2.75 -14.74
N GLY A 125 -1.21 -2.70 -13.41
CA GLY A 125 0.00 -2.47 -12.61
C GLY A 125 0.99 -3.64 -12.75
N PHE A 126 0.51 -4.88 -12.73
CA PHE A 126 1.34 -6.06 -12.97
C PHE A 126 1.92 -6.08 -14.39
N GLU A 127 1.11 -5.79 -15.42
CA GLU A 127 1.58 -5.67 -16.80
C GLU A 127 2.65 -4.58 -16.93
N THR A 128 2.43 -3.44 -16.27
CA THR A 128 3.41 -2.35 -16.22
C THR A 128 4.70 -2.81 -15.57
N ALA A 129 4.64 -3.50 -14.43
CA ALA A 129 5.82 -4.02 -13.74
C ALA A 129 6.65 -4.95 -14.63
N LYS A 130 6.01 -5.84 -15.41
CA LYS A 130 6.69 -6.70 -16.38
C LYS A 130 7.47 -5.91 -17.42
N THR A 131 6.93 -4.78 -17.88
CA THR A 131 7.61 -3.93 -18.88
C THR A 131 8.75 -3.10 -18.28
N VAL A 132 8.58 -2.59 -17.06
CA VAL A 132 9.53 -1.65 -16.43
C VAL A 132 10.68 -2.39 -15.75
N CYS A 133 10.39 -3.51 -15.10
CA CYS A 133 11.34 -4.22 -14.22
C CYS A 133 11.77 -5.58 -14.79
N GLY A 134 11.17 -6.01 -15.90
CA GLY A 134 11.59 -7.18 -16.68
C GLY A 134 11.51 -8.49 -15.91
N ASP A 135 12.44 -9.41 -16.23
CA ASP A 135 12.49 -10.77 -15.67
C ASP A 135 12.76 -10.80 -14.15
N ALA A 136 13.03 -9.68 -13.49
CA ALA A 136 13.10 -9.61 -12.03
C ALA A 136 11.75 -9.97 -11.37
N ILE A 137 10.66 -9.92 -12.14
CA ILE A 137 9.37 -10.52 -11.81
C ILE A 137 9.45 -12.04 -12.09
N THR A 138 10.38 -12.77 -11.47
CA THR A 138 10.45 -14.23 -11.66
C THR A 138 9.33 -14.93 -10.88
N ASP A 139 8.32 -15.36 -11.62
CA ASP A 139 7.42 -16.49 -11.39
C ASP A 139 6.89 -16.66 -9.94
N THR A 140 5.81 -15.94 -9.63
CA THR A 140 4.92 -16.29 -8.53
C THR A 140 3.53 -16.44 -9.12
N GLN A 141 3.22 -17.63 -9.67
CA GLN A 141 1.85 -18.08 -9.98
C GLN A 141 0.96 -16.92 -10.46
N ALA A 142 1.43 -16.25 -11.52
CA ALA A 142 0.97 -14.94 -11.93
C ALA A 142 -0.54 -14.87 -11.87
N TYR A 143 -1.05 -14.00 -11.00
CA TYR A 143 -2.44 -13.59 -10.85
C TYR A 143 -3.37 -14.34 -11.82
N THR A 144 -3.95 -15.46 -11.38
CA THR A 144 -5.06 -16.06 -12.11
C THR A 144 -6.28 -15.24 -11.74
N PRO A 145 -6.89 -14.50 -12.70
CA PRO A 145 -8.09 -13.74 -12.39
C PRO A 145 -9.11 -14.68 -11.78
N VAL A 146 -9.48 -14.43 -10.53
CA VAL A 146 -10.65 -15.08 -9.93
C VAL A 146 -11.85 -14.36 -10.54
N GLY A 147 -12.15 -14.70 -11.80
CA GLY A 147 -13.28 -14.13 -12.50
C GLY A 147 -14.56 -14.42 -11.71
N PRO A 148 -15.60 -13.56 -11.80
CA PRO A 148 -16.92 -14.05 -11.49
C PRO A 148 -17.13 -15.30 -12.35
N SER A 149 -17.32 -16.45 -11.71
CA SER A 149 -17.92 -17.59 -12.38
C SER A 149 -19.20 -17.08 -13.01
N PHE A 150 -19.17 -16.81 -14.31
CA PHE A 150 -20.37 -16.75 -15.12
C PHE A 150 -20.94 -18.16 -15.07
N ALA A 151 -21.71 -18.42 -14.02
CA ALA A 151 -22.51 -19.61 -13.86
C ALA A 151 -23.56 -19.60 -14.98
N GLY A 152 -23.19 -20.17 -16.13
CA GLY A 152 -24.11 -20.25 -17.26
C GLY A 152 -23.44 -20.52 -18.60
N ILE A 153 -22.78 -21.68 -18.76
CA ILE A 153 -22.88 -22.58 -19.92
C ILE A 153 -22.27 -23.93 -19.46
N PRO A 154 -23.04 -25.03 -19.43
CA PRO A 154 -22.50 -26.35 -19.15
C PRO A 154 -21.85 -26.94 -20.41
N GLY A 155 -20.62 -27.42 -20.27
CA GLY A 155 -19.86 -28.16 -21.29
C GLY A 155 -18.41 -27.72 -21.22
N GLY A 156 -17.47 -28.47 -20.65
CA GLY A 156 -17.19 -29.88 -20.90
C GLY A 156 -15.72 -29.90 -21.36
N GLY A 157 -14.81 -30.38 -20.51
CA GLY A 157 -13.96 -31.53 -20.87
C GLY A 157 -12.77 -31.13 -21.76
N GLY A 158 -11.56 -31.25 -21.21
CA GLY A 158 -10.33 -30.97 -21.94
C GLY A 158 -10.06 -31.92 -23.11
N GLY A 159 -8.99 -31.64 -23.84
CA GLY A 159 -8.43 -32.55 -24.83
C GLY A 159 -8.19 -31.90 -26.19
N GLU A 160 -6.92 -31.58 -26.42
CA GLU A 160 -6.17 -31.94 -27.63
C GLU A 160 -6.93 -32.05 -28.97
N GLY A 161 -6.59 -31.13 -29.87
CA GLY A 161 -6.45 -31.46 -31.28
C GLY A 161 -7.63 -31.11 -32.21
N MET A 162 -7.22 -30.84 -33.45
CA MET A 162 -7.99 -30.90 -34.69
C MET A 162 -8.55 -29.57 -35.27
N ALA A 163 -7.83 -29.14 -36.30
CA ALA A 163 -8.34 -28.84 -37.64
C ALA A 163 -9.38 -27.71 -37.78
N TYR A 164 -8.87 -26.51 -38.09
CA TYR A 164 -9.65 -25.47 -38.75
C TYR A 164 -10.07 -25.91 -40.17
N GLY A 165 -11.31 -26.37 -40.29
CA GLY A 165 -12.03 -26.46 -41.56
C GLY A 165 -13.06 -25.35 -41.68
N SER A 166 -12.87 -24.45 -42.65
CA SER A 166 -13.87 -23.53 -43.23
C SER A 166 -15.04 -24.32 -43.89
N PRO A 167 -16.16 -23.72 -44.39
CA PRO A 167 -16.50 -22.28 -44.56
C PRO A 167 -17.98 -21.91 -44.20
N SER A 168 -18.35 -20.62 -44.32
CA SER A 168 -19.47 -20.11 -45.17
C SER A 168 -20.19 -18.88 -44.59
N SER A 169 -20.52 -17.98 -45.51
CA SER A 169 -21.14 -16.66 -45.44
C SER A 169 -22.55 -16.57 -44.84
N PHE A 170 -22.88 -15.37 -44.36
CA PHE A 170 -24.18 -14.69 -44.58
C PHE A 170 -23.92 -13.21 -44.90
#